data_AF-A0A3Q2YUF9-F1
#
_entry.id   AF-A0A3Q2YUF9-F1
#
_cell.length_a   1.000
_cell.length_b   1.000
_cell.length_c   1.000
_cell.angle_alpha   90.00
_cell.angle_beta   90.00
_cell.angle_gamma   90.00
#
_symmetry.space_group_name_H-M   'P 1'
#
loop_
_entity.id
_entity.type
_entity.pdbx_description
1 polymer ?
#
loop_
_entity_poly.entity_id
_entity_poly.type
_entity_poly.pdbx_seq_one_letter_code
_entity_poly.pdbx_strand_id
1 'polypeptide(L)' 'MAGRQLCSKRYREFVILHQNLKREFANFTFPKLPGKWPFSLSEQQLDARRRGLEEYLERGVE' A
#
# COMPACT_ATOMS: atom_id res chain seq x y z
N MET A 1 -8.11 1.00 12.76
CA MET A 1 -8.70 2.36 12.84
C MET A 1 -9.98 2.39 12.01
N ALA A 2 -11.17 2.26 12.60
CA ALA A 2 -12.40 2.04 11.82
C ALA A 2 -13.13 3.36 11.48
N GLY A 3 -13.33 3.62 10.19
CA GLY A 3 -14.41 4.49 9.68
C GLY A 3 -14.06 5.93 9.28
N ARG A 4 -12.88 6.46 9.61
CA ARG A 4 -12.49 7.82 9.19
C ARG A 4 -11.70 7.79 7.88
N GLN A 5 -12.22 8.41 6.82
CA GLN A 5 -11.45 8.65 5.60
C GLN A 5 -10.30 9.61 5.91
N LEU A 6 -9.07 9.11 5.93
CA LEU A 6 -7.86 9.92 6.18
C LEU A 6 -7.32 10.56 4.89
N CYS A 7 -7.37 9.82 3.78
CA CYS A 7 -6.89 10.29 2.48
C CYS A 7 -7.56 9.55 1.31
N SER A 8 -7.48 10.13 0.12
CA SER A 8 -7.76 9.46 -1.15
C SER A 8 -6.52 9.61 -2.04
N LYS A 9 -5.89 8.47 -2.34
CA LYS A 9 -4.55 8.42 -2.94
C LYS A 9 -4.48 7.36 -4.02
N ARG A 10 -3.76 7.65 -5.10
CA ARG A 10 -3.53 6.68 -6.18
C ARG A 10 -2.48 5.65 -5.75
N TYR A 11 -2.55 4.44 -6.29
CA TYR A 11 -1.56 3.38 -6.02
C TYR A 11 -0.09 3.85 -6.19
N ARG A 12 0.20 4.73 -7.18
CA ARG A 12 1.56 5.28 -7.35
C ARG A 12 2.08 6.04 -6.13
N GLU A 13 1.21 6.68 -5.36
CA GLU A 13 1.59 7.44 -4.17
C GLU A 13 1.99 6.48 -3.03
N PHE A 14 1.36 5.30 -2.94
CA PHE A 14 1.77 4.24 -2.03
C PHE A 14 3.13 3.63 -2.39
N VAL A 15 3.44 3.52 -3.70
CA VAL A 15 4.77 3.07 -4.15
C VAL A 15 5.86 4.05 -3.72
N ILE A 16 5.62 5.35 -3.90
CA ILE A 16 6.55 6.41 -3.48
C ILE A 16 6.70 6.38 -1.95
N LEU A 17 5.60 6.27 -1.21
CA LEU A 17 5.62 6.16 0.25
C LEU A 17 6.45 4.96 0.71
N HIS A 18 6.24 3.76 0.14
CA HIS A 18 7.00 2.56 0.48
C HIS A 18 8.51 2.75 0.24
N GLN A 19 8.90 3.39 -0.87
CA GLN A 19 10.31 3.68 -1.15
C GLN A 19 10.92 4.67 -0.16
N ASN A 20 10.17 5.72 0.20
CA ASN A 20 10.61 6.69 1.20
C ASN A 20 10.75 6.03 2.58
N LEU A 21 9.76 5.25 3.01
CA LEU A 21 9.80 4.52 4.27
C LEU A 21 11.00 3.55 4.35
N LYS A 22 11.25 2.77 3.29
CA LYS A 22 12.43 1.90 3.23
C LYS A 22 13.76 2.64 3.28
N ARG A 23 13.80 3.89 2.79
CA ARG A 23 14.99 4.74 2.84
C ARG A 23 15.22 5.29 4.24
N GLU A 24 14.18 5.85 4.86
CA GLU A 24 14.26 6.47 6.18
C GLU A 24 14.43 5.42 7.30
N PHE A 25 13.79 4.26 7.16
CA PHE A 25 13.80 3.19 8.15
C PHE A 25 14.50 1.94 7.61
N ALA A 26 15.77 2.07 7.21
CA ALA A 26 16.55 0.99 6.60
C ALA A 26 16.68 -0.27 7.48
N ASN A 27 16.55 -0.12 8.80
CA ASN A 27 16.62 -1.22 9.77
C ASN A 27 15.27 -1.91 10.02
N PHE A 28 14.17 -1.42 9.42
CA PHE A 28 12.84 -1.99 9.56
C PHE A 28 12.52 -2.92 8.38
N THR A 29 11.97 -4.09 8.67
CA THR A 29 11.55 -5.04 7.63
C THR A 29 10.12 -4.75 7.20
N PHE A 30 9.96 -3.93 6.17
CA PHE A 30 8.64 -3.62 5.62
C PHE A 30 8.00 -4.84 4.93
N PRO A 31 6.68 -5.05 5.09
CA PRO A 31 5.95 -6.04 4.31
C PRO A 31 6.00 -5.70 2.80
N LYS A 32 5.70 -6.68 1.96
CA LYS A 32 5.67 -6.47 0.51
C LYS A 32 4.46 -5.61 0.13
N LEU A 33 4.68 -4.55 -0.64
CA LEU A 33 3.60 -3.75 -1.22
C LEU A 33 2.89 -4.56 -2.34
N PRO A 34 1.55 -4.49 -2.47
CA PRO A 34 0.82 -5.15 -3.56
C PRO A 34 1.38 -4.75 -4.93
N GLY A 35 1.75 -5.70 -5.78
CA GLY A 35 2.51 -5.42 -7.00
C GLY A 35 1.79 -4.60 -8.08
N LYS A 36 2.60 -4.02 -8.99
CA LYS A 36 2.13 -3.51 -10.28
C LYS A 36 1.73 -4.69 -11.16
N TRP A 37 0.68 -4.49 -11.95
CA TRP A 37 0.23 -5.46 -12.95
C TRP A 37 0.48 -4.86 -14.33
N PRO A 38 1.02 -5.62 -15.30
CA PRO A 38 1.37 -5.07 -16.62
C PRO A 38 0.15 -4.79 -17.49
N PHE A 39 -1.03 -5.30 -17.12
CA PHE A 39 -2.29 -5.08 -17.83
C PHE A 39 -3.25 -4.23 -16.98
N SER A 40 -4.28 -3.70 -17.63
CA SER A 40 -5.41 -3.08 -16.92
C SER A 40 -6.00 -4.07 -15.92
N LEU A 41 -6.30 -3.57 -14.72
CA LEU A 41 -6.91 -4.39 -13.69
C LEU A 41 -8.42 -4.50 -13.90
N SER A 42 -8.97 -5.68 -13.62
CA SER A 42 -10.41 -5.82 -13.40
C SER A 42 -10.83 -5.23 -12.05
N GLU A 43 -12.12 -4.96 -11.86
CA GLU A 43 -12.69 -4.49 -10.59
C GLU A 43 -12.31 -5.41 -9.41
N GLN A 44 -12.34 -6.73 -9.64
CA GLN A 44 -11.93 -7.71 -8.62
C GLN A 44 -10.45 -7.55 -8.25
N GLN A 45 -9.57 -7.28 -9.22
CA GLN A 45 -8.15 -7.06 -8.95
C GLN A 45 -7.89 -5.69 -8.30
N LEU A 46 -8.70 -4.67 -8.61
CA LEU A 46 -8.66 -3.38 -7.94
C LEU A 46 -9.02 -3.50 -6.46
N ASP A 47 -10.09 -4.24 -6.14
CA ASP A 47 -10.51 -4.47 -4.76
C ASP A 47 -9.52 -5.37 -3.99
N ALA A 48 -8.92 -6.38 -4.65
CA ALA A 48 -7.82 -7.14 -4.07
C ALA A 48 -6.60 -6.25 -3.75
N ARG A 49 -6.24 -5.32 -4.64
CA ARG A 49 -5.18 -4.33 -4.38
C ARG A 49 -5.56 -3.40 -3.23
N ARG A 50 -6.82 -2.96 -3.14
CA ARG A 50 -7.32 -2.10 -2.05
C ARG A 50 -7.14 -2.78 -0.70
N ARG A 51 -7.59 -4.03 -0.54
CA ARG A 51 -7.39 -4.81 0.69
C ARG A 51 -5.91 -5.02 1.02
N GLY A 52 -5.09 -5.34 0.03
CA GLY A 52 -3.65 -5.51 0.25
C GLY A 52 -2.94 -4.22 0.69
N LEU A 53 -3.41 -3.05 0.23
CA LEU A 53 -2.90 -1.76 0.71
C LEU A 53 -3.34 -1.49 2.16
N GLU A 54 -4.56 -1.87 2.52
CA GLU A 54 -5.07 -1.76 3.89
C GLU A 54 -4.23 -2.59 4.85
N GLU A 55 -4.01 -3.87 4.54
CA GLU A 55 -3.13 -4.75 5.35
C GLU A 55 -1.69 -4.24 5.42
N TYR A 56 -1.14 -3.73 4.30
CA TYR A 56 0.21 -3.16 4.28
C TYR A 56 0.34 -1.97 5.26
N LEU A 57 -0.68 -1.10 5.31
CA LEU A 57 -0.69 0.04 6.23
C LEU A 57 -0.87 -0.41 7.68
N GLU A 58 -1.76 -1.36 7.96
CA GLU A 58 -1.96 -1.87 9.31
C GLU A 58 -0.67 -2.49 9.87
N ARG A 59 0.05 -3.27 9.07
CA ARG A 59 1.31 -3.93 9.46
C ARG A 59 2.51 -3.00 9.49
N GLY A 60 2.47 -1.89 8.75
CA GLY A 60 3.54 -0.89 8.73
C GLY A 60 3.44 0.15 9.86
N VAL A 61 2.35 0.12 10.63
CA VAL A 61 2.07 1.03 11.76
C VAL A 61 2.32 0.36 13.12
N GLU A 62 2.53 -0.97 13.16
CA GLU A 62 3.00 -1.68 14.36
C GLU A 62 4.50 -1.51 14.61
#